data_AF-A0AAU3IF43-F1
#
_entry.id   AF-A0AAU3IF43-F1
#
_cell.length_a   1.000
_cell.length_b   1.000
_cell.length_c   1.000
_cell.angle_alpha   90.00
_cell.angle_beta   90.00
_cell.angle_gamma   90.00
#
_symmetry.space_group_name_H-M   'P 1'
#
loop_
_entity.id
_entity.type
_entity.pdbx_description
1 polymer ?
#
loop_
_entity_poly.entity_id
_entity_poly.type
_entity_poly.pdbx_seq_one_letter_code
_entity_poly.pdbx_strand_id
1 'polypeptide(L)'
;MRSEYPERSVRLVGVEDLSEDLERVLAVAGEPELVVRGGEIRVPRLVRASSGDSGWTGFADGGRVLVTGGTGELGRALAGHLVREHGVRHLVLTSRRGPRRARCRGAGRRTECGRRRERPGRCL
;
A
#
# COMPACT_ATOMS: atom_id res chain seq x y z
N MET A 1 4.50 -3.48 -19.39
CA MET A 1 4.35 -2.98 -20.79
C MET A 1 5.69 -2.71 -21.44
N ARG A 2 6.52 -1.75 -20.96
CA ARG A 2 7.87 -1.50 -21.53
C ARG A 2 8.79 -2.72 -21.50
N SER A 3 8.74 -3.52 -20.43
CA SER A 3 9.52 -4.78 -20.33
C SER A 3 8.98 -5.91 -21.20
N GLU A 4 7.70 -5.84 -21.59
CA GLU A 4 7.04 -6.92 -22.34
C GLU A 4 7.12 -6.68 -23.85
N TYR A 5 7.20 -5.41 -24.27
CA TYR A 5 7.25 -4.99 -25.67
C TYR A 5 8.35 -3.93 -25.88
N PRO A 6 9.63 -4.32 -25.79
CA PRO A 6 10.75 -3.38 -25.91
C PRO A 6 10.85 -2.72 -27.29
N GLU A 7 10.29 -3.35 -28.33
CA GLU A 7 10.21 -2.81 -29.69
C GLU A 7 9.24 -1.63 -29.81
N ARG A 8 8.36 -1.42 -28.82
CA ARG A 8 7.43 -0.30 -28.78
C ARG A 8 8.02 0.82 -27.94
N SER A 9 8.22 1.99 -28.57
CA SER A 9 8.64 3.22 -27.91
C SER A 9 7.49 3.87 -27.13
N VAL A 10 7.08 3.24 -26.02
CA VAL A 10 6.02 3.77 -25.13
C VAL A 10 6.61 4.72 -24.09
N ARG A 11 6.07 5.94 -24.01
CA ARG A 11 6.39 6.94 -22.98
C ARG A 11 5.19 7.18 -22.08
N LEU A 12 5.42 7.37 -20.79
CA LEU A 12 4.39 7.81 -19.84
C LEU A 12 4.57 9.30 -19.56
N VAL A 13 3.51 10.08 -19.73
CA VAL A 13 3.53 11.53 -19.53
C VAL A 13 2.39 11.93 -18.62
N GLY A 14 2.71 12.50 -17.47
CA GLY A 14 1.73 13.16 -16.59
C GLY A 14 1.66 14.64 -16.91
N VAL A 15 0.60 15.10 -17.56
CA VAL A 15 0.38 16.52 -17.91
C VAL A 15 -0.54 17.20 -16.89
N GLU A 16 -0.51 18.53 -16.86
CA GLU A 16 -1.58 19.33 -16.20
C GLU A 16 -2.64 19.71 -17.24
N ASP A 17 -2.19 20.19 -18.40
CA ASP A 17 -3.02 20.42 -19.58
C ASP A 17 -2.33 19.84 -20.82
N LEU A 18 -2.96 18.85 -21.46
CA LEU A 18 -2.36 18.17 -22.61
C LEU A 18 -2.10 19.13 -23.77
N SER A 19 -2.98 20.12 -24.01
CA SER A 19 -2.87 21.03 -25.15
C SER A 19 -1.73 22.02 -24.98
N GLU A 20 -1.55 22.54 -23.76
CA GLU A 20 -0.47 23.48 -23.46
C GLU A 20 0.90 22.79 -23.31
N ASP A 21 0.90 21.53 -22.85
CA ASP A 21 2.13 20.81 -22.52
C ASP A 21 2.68 19.94 -23.66
N LEU A 22 1.90 19.70 -24.72
CA LEU A 22 2.27 18.74 -25.77
C LEU A 22 3.62 19.05 -26.42
N GLU A 23 3.83 20.30 -26.86
CA GLU A 23 5.07 20.72 -27.51
C GLU A 23 6.28 20.56 -26.58
N ARG A 24 6.13 20.95 -25.31
CA ARG A 24 7.19 20.80 -24.29
C ARG A 24 7.56 19.33 -24.08
N VAL A 25 6.57 18.46 -23.99
CA VAL A 25 6.75 17.02 -23.79
C VAL A 25 7.41 16.36 -24.99
N LEU A 26 6.99 16.74 -26.21
CA LEU A 26 7.53 16.19 -27.46
C LEU A 26 9.00 16.60 -27.66
N ALA A 27 9.38 17.81 -27.22
CA ALA A 27 10.76 18.29 -27.30
C ALA A 27 11.76 17.48 -26.45
N VAL A 28 11.30 16.76 -25.41
CA VAL A 28 12.17 15.94 -24.57
C VAL A 28 12.30 14.53 -25.16
N ALA A 29 13.49 14.19 -25.65
CA ALA A 29 13.80 12.88 -26.21
C ALA A 29 14.49 11.97 -25.19
N GLY A 30 14.42 10.65 -25.42
CA GLY A 30 15.16 9.65 -24.65
C GLY A 30 14.63 9.37 -23.23
N GLU A 31 13.71 10.18 -22.72
CA GLU A 31 13.12 9.98 -21.40
C GLU A 31 11.84 9.14 -21.47
N PRO A 32 11.81 7.99 -20.75
CA PRO A 32 10.70 7.06 -20.85
C PRO A 32 9.48 7.47 -20.01
N GLU A 33 9.68 8.37 -19.03
CA GLU A 33 8.67 8.85 -18.09
C GLU A 33 8.90 10.33 -17.80
N LEU A 34 7.84 11.14 -17.82
CA LEU A 34 7.87 12.59 -17.63
C LEU A 34 6.64 13.08 -16.88
N VAL A 35 6.76 14.19 -16.15
CA VAL A 35 5.62 14.93 -15.61
C VAL A 35 5.81 16.42 -15.87
N VAL A 36 4.73 17.11 -16.25
CA VAL A 36 4.69 18.57 -16.34
C VAL A 36 3.94 19.11 -15.13
N ARG A 37 4.55 20.06 -14.41
CA ARG A 37 3.98 20.71 -13.23
C ARG A 37 4.37 22.18 -13.22
N GLY A 38 3.39 23.09 -13.24
CA GLY A 38 3.65 24.53 -13.30
C GLY A 38 4.49 24.94 -14.51
N GLY A 39 4.30 24.25 -15.65
CA GLY A 39 5.08 24.44 -16.88
C GLY A 39 6.51 23.87 -16.85
N GLU A 40 6.97 23.32 -15.72
CA GLU A 40 8.26 22.66 -15.62
C GLU A 40 8.17 21.16 -15.94
N ILE A 41 9.12 20.67 -16.73
CA ILE A 41 9.27 19.23 -16.98
C ILE A 41 10.13 18.61 -15.89
N ARG A 42 9.65 17.52 -15.30
CA ARG A 42 10.39 16.70 -14.35
C ARG A 42 10.47 15.27 -14.83
N VAL A 43 11.65 14.68 -14.63
CA VAL A 43 11.95 13.30 -15.02
C VAL A 43 12.15 12.47 -13.75
N PRO A 44 11.44 11.34 -13.56
CA PRO A 44 11.64 10.51 -12.40
C PRO A 44 13.01 9.86 -12.44
N ARG A 45 13.72 9.97 -11.31
CA ARG A 45 14.98 9.27 -11.05
C ARG A 45 14.87 8.57 -9.71
N LEU A 46 15.25 7.29 -9.68
CA LEU A 46 15.36 6.56 -8.44
C LEU A 46 16.69 6.93 -7.80
N VAL A 47 16.62 7.57 -6.64
CA VAL A 47 17.79 7.88 -5.81
C VAL A 47 17.69 7.10 -4.52
N ARG A 48 18.84 6.87 -3.87
CA ARG A 48 18.85 6.25 -2.55
C ARG A 48 18.19 7.19 -1.55
N ALA A 49 17.14 6.73 -0.88
CA ALA A 49 16.56 7.46 0.24
C ALA A 49 17.55 7.48 1.41
N SER A 50 17.75 8.65 2.01
CA SER A 50 18.44 8.75 3.30
C SER A 50 17.48 8.34 4.42
N SER A 51 18.00 7.62 5.41
CA SER A 51 17.28 7.32 6.64
C SER A 51 17.23 8.57 7.54
N GLY A 52 16.54 9.61 7.10
CA GLY A 52 16.31 10.79 7.93
C GLY A 52 15.36 10.50 9.09
N ASP A 53 15.31 11.40 10.07
CA ASP A 53 14.21 11.37 11.03
C ASP A 53 12.90 11.53 10.26
N SER A 54 12.07 10.49 10.31
CA SER A 54 10.79 10.45 9.62
C SER A 54 9.75 11.36 10.28
N GLY A 55 10.03 11.90 11.48
CA GLY A 55 9.05 12.58 12.31
C GLY A 55 7.92 11.66 12.77
N TRP A 56 8.08 10.35 12.57
CA TRP A 56 7.06 9.36 12.88
C TRP A 56 7.05 9.08 14.38
N THR A 57 5.94 9.43 15.03
CA THR A 57 5.77 9.29 16.48
C THR A 57 5.15 7.95 16.88
N GLY A 58 5.10 6.97 15.97
CA GLY A 58 4.44 5.67 16.20
C GLY A 58 2.93 5.69 15.93
N PHE A 59 2.23 4.70 16.48
CA PHE A 59 0.77 4.61 16.41
C PHE A 59 0.13 5.29 17.61
N ALA A 60 -1.05 5.88 17.41
CA ALA A 60 -1.84 6.45 18.51
C ALA A 60 -2.16 5.38 19.58
N ASP A 61 -2.12 5.78 20.85
CA ASP A 61 -2.49 4.90 21.96
C ASP A 61 -3.94 4.42 21.83
N GLY A 62 -4.14 3.10 21.85
CA GLY A 62 -5.45 2.50 21.63
C GLY A 62 -5.97 2.61 20.18
N GLY A 63 -5.14 3.10 19.25
CA GLY A 63 -5.44 3.15 17.83
C GLY A 63 -5.71 1.77 17.24
N ARG A 64 -6.58 1.73 16.22
CA ARG A 64 -6.92 0.52 15.47
C ARG A 64 -6.16 0.50 14.15
N VAL A 65 -5.48 -0.61 13.86
CA VAL A 65 -4.70 -0.79 12.63
C VAL A 65 -5.36 -1.86 11.75
N LEU A 66 -5.69 -1.49 10.51
CA LEU A 66 -6.22 -2.39 9.49
C LEU A 66 -5.09 -2.81 8.54
N VAL A 67 -4.88 -4.12 8.39
CA VAL A 67 -3.92 -4.68 7.44
C VAL A 67 -4.68 -5.41 6.34
N THR A 68 -4.58 -4.90 5.10
CA THR A 68 -5.12 -5.55 3.90
C THR A 68 -4.15 -6.60 3.38
N GLY A 69 -4.68 -7.71 2.84
CA GLY A 69 -3.85 -8.90 2.60
C GLY A 69 -3.24 -9.46 3.88
N GLY A 70 -3.79 -9.11 5.05
CA GLY A 70 -3.20 -9.35 6.37
C GLY A 70 -3.04 -10.82 6.74
N THR A 71 -3.73 -11.72 6.03
CA THR A 71 -3.58 -13.17 6.20
C THR A 71 -2.52 -13.78 5.28
N GLY A 72 -1.88 -13.00 4.41
CA GLY A 72 -0.74 -13.40 3.59
C GLY A 72 0.58 -13.41 4.36
N GLU A 73 1.66 -13.86 3.74
CA GLU A 73 2.97 -14.02 4.38
C GLU A 73 3.50 -12.71 4.99
N LEU A 74 3.66 -11.68 4.15
CA LEU A 74 4.08 -10.35 4.60
C LEU A 74 3.11 -9.73 5.60
N GLY A 75 1.80 -9.90 5.38
CA GLY A 75 0.77 -9.37 6.27
C GLY A 75 0.88 -9.93 7.70
N ARG A 76 1.26 -11.21 7.84
CA ARG A 76 1.47 -11.84 9.16
C ARG A 76 2.78 -11.42 9.81
N ALA A 77 3.85 -11.30 9.03
CA ALA A 77 5.13 -10.79 9.51
C ALA A 77 4.96 -9.35 10.03
N LEU A 78 4.31 -8.49 9.24
CA LEU A 78 3.97 -7.12 9.62
C LEU A 78 3.08 -7.07 10.87
N ALA A 79 2.01 -7.86 10.91
CA ALA A 79 1.15 -7.93 12.10
C ALA A 79 1.92 -8.31 13.37
N GLY A 80 2.85 -9.27 13.26
CA GLY A 80 3.73 -9.66 14.36
C GLY A 80 4.66 -8.54 14.79
N HIS A 81 5.23 -7.80 13.84
CA HIS A 81 6.09 -6.64 14.10
C HIS A 81 5.31 -5.50 14.78
N LEU A 82 4.11 -5.17 14.29
CA LEU A 82 3.25 -4.14 14.86
C LEU A 82 2.86 -4.42 16.32
N VAL A 83 2.63 -5.68 16.67
CA VAL A 83 2.31 -6.06 18.05
C VAL A 83 3.57 -6.04 18.93
N ARG A 84 4.70 -6.56 18.45
CA ARG A 84 5.92 -6.71 19.26
C ARG A 84 6.70 -5.41 19.45
N GLU A 85 6.91 -4.68 18.37
CA GLU A 85 7.78 -3.49 18.35
C GLU A 85 6.98 -2.19 18.55
N HIS A 86 5.70 -2.17 18.15
CA HIS A 86 4.88 -0.95 18.20
C HIS A 86 3.69 -1.04 19.16
N GLY A 87 3.57 -2.13 19.92
CA GLY A 87 2.55 -2.26 20.97
C GLY A 87 1.10 -2.20 20.49
N VAL A 88 0.83 -2.39 19.20
CA VAL A 88 -0.52 -2.25 18.64
C VAL A 88 -1.43 -3.34 19.20
N ARG A 89 -2.50 -2.92 19.90
CA ARG A 89 -3.43 -3.84 20.58
C ARG A 89 -4.68 -4.18 19.76
N HIS A 90 -5.09 -3.29 18.85
CA HIS A 90 -6.32 -3.45 18.09
C HIS A 90 -5.99 -3.61 16.60
N LEU A 91 -5.81 -4.85 16.17
CA LEU A 91 -5.44 -5.18 14.80
C LEU A 91 -6.61 -5.85 14.08
N VAL A 92 -6.92 -5.38 12.87
CA VAL A 92 -7.91 -5.99 11.98
C VAL A 92 -7.17 -6.52 10.75
N LEU A 93 -7.24 -7.83 10.51
CA LEU A 93 -6.64 -8.46 9.34
C LEU A 93 -7.73 -8.79 8.33
N THR A 94 -7.63 -8.23 7.13
CA THR A 94 -8.58 -8.52 6.05
C THR A 94 -7.90 -9.15 4.84
N SER A 95 -8.57 -10.13 4.25
CA SER A 95 -8.20 -10.70 2.96
C SER A 95 -9.43 -11.33 2.30
N ARG A 96 -9.40 -11.45 0.97
CA ARG A 96 -10.48 -12.12 0.21
C ARG A 96 -10.69 -13.58 0.63
N ARG A 97 -9.67 -14.26 1.13
CA ARG A 97 -9.73 -15.68 1.53
C ARG A 97 -10.12 -15.86 3.00
N GLY A 98 -10.35 -14.76 3.73
CA GLY A 98 -10.61 -14.79 5.17
C GLY A 98 -9.49 -15.47 5.96
N PRO A 99 -9.73 -15.83 7.23
CA PRO A 99 -8.82 -16.69 7.97
C PRO A 99 -8.84 -18.09 7.34
N ARG A 100 -7.95 -18.34 6.38
CA ARG A 100 -7.54 -19.72 6.08
C ARG A 100 -7.04 -20.28 7.41
N ARG A 101 -7.77 -21.25 8.00
CA ARG A 101 -7.40 -21.91 9.25
C ARG A 101 -5.91 -22.16 9.24
N ALA A 102 -5.15 -21.34 9.95
CA ALA A 102 -3.77 -21.65 10.21
C ALA A 102 -3.82 -22.89 11.09
N ARG A 103 -3.12 -23.96 10.71
CA ARG A 103 -2.83 -25.01 11.66
C ARG A 103 -2.05 -24.34 12.80
N CYS A 104 -2.69 -24.15 13.94
CA CYS A 104 -2.04 -23.61 15.13
C CYS A 104 -1.29 -24.76 15.79
N ARG A 105 0.05 -24.65 15.88
CA ARG A 105 0.79 -25.13 17.04
C ARG A 105 1.05 -23.91 17.91
N GLY A 106 0.47 -23.92 19.12
CA GLY A 106 0.95 -23.16 20.27
C GLY A 106 0.43 -21.72 20.47
N ALA A 107 -0.06 -21.52 21.70
CA ALA A 107 -0.13 -20.28 22.50
C ALA A 107 -1.23 -19.25 22.19
N GLY A 108 -2.09 -19.07 23.19
CA GLY A 108 -3.28 -18.23 23.16
C GLY A 108 -3.01 -16.73 23.16
N ARG A 109 -3.90 -16.01 22.47
CA ARG A 109 -4.54 -14.75 22.86
C ARG A 109 -5.64 -14.46 21.86
N ARG A 110 -6.81 -14.04 22.35
CA ARG A 110 -8.07 -13.94 21.60
C ARG A 110 -7.92 -12.94 20.46
N THR A 111 -7.81 -13.45 19.24
CA THR A 111 -8.01 -12.69 18.00
C THR A 111 -9.47 -12.87 17.64
N GLU A 112 -10.29 -11.84 17.87
CA GLU A 112 -11.67 -11.86 17.41
C GLU A 112 -11.66 -11.65 15.89
N CYS A 113 -11.69 -12.78 15.18
CA CYS A 113 -11.80 -12.80 13.74
C CYS A 113 -13.28 -12.63 13.39
N GLY A 114 -13.64 -11.42 12.97
CA GLY A 114 -15.02 -11.03 12.67
C GLY A 114 -15.72 -12.02 11.74
N ARG A 115 -16.62 -12.82 12.30
CA ARG A 115 -17.77 -13.36 11.56
C ARG A 115 -18.88 -12.33 11.66
N ARG A 116 -19.33 -11.79 10.52
CA ARG A 116 -20.73 -11.36 10.42
C ARG A 116 -21.60 -12.57 10.79
N ARG A 117 -22.24 -12.52 11.95
CA ARG A 117 -23.41 -13.33 12.25
C ARG A 117 -24.60 -12.40 12.18
N GLU A 118 -25.23 -12.33 11.02
CA GLU A 118 -26.63 -11.95 10.96
C GLU A 118 -27.39 -13.00 11.78
N ARG A 119 -27.97 -12.58 12.90
CA ARG A 119 -28.86 -13.43 13.69
C ARG A 119 -30.29 -13.14 13.25
N PRO A 120 -31.08 -14.13 12.80
CA PRO A 120 -32.53 -14.05 12.85
C PRO A 120 -32.98 -14.38 14.29
N GLY A 121 -33.91 -13.62 14.87
CA GLY A 121 -34.41 -13.92 16.21
C GLY A 121 -35.34 -12.86 16.77
N ARG A 122 -36.64 -13.15 16.69
CA ARG A 122 -37.81 -12.36 17.07
C ARG A 122 -37.93 -11.97 18.55
N CYS A 123 -38.78 -10.95 18.73
CA CYS A 123 -39.73 -10.67 19.82
C CYS A 123 -39.60 -11.45 21.13
N LEU A 124 -39.31 -10.72 22.21
CA LEU A 124 -40.22 -10.51 23.34
C LEU A 124 -40.08 -9.06 23.80
#